data_AF-A0A316P5J1-F1
#
_entry.id   AF-A0A316P5J1-F1
#
_cell.length_a   1.000
_cell.length_b   1.000
_cell.length_c   1.000
_cell.angle_alpha   90.00
_cell.angle_beta   90.00
_cell.angle_gamma   90.00
#
_symmetry.space_group_name_H-M   'P 1'
#
loop_
_entity.id
_entity.type
_entity.pdbx_description
1 polymer ?
#
loop_
_entity_poly.entity_id
_entity_poly.type
_entity_poly.pdbx_seq_one_letter_code
_entity_poly.pdbx_strand_id
1 'polypeptide(L)'
;MYNLYPYFTNDGSVGLFSPEADDIYHSTYGALSEAYEKFILPANLEKYFETHKQIKVLDICYGIGYNTKSFLNFLIEKNILKINFQKNNLKKNNNIDTIHTNNISCTLNNVSIYSNNNCKTNNDIMFNKVMHDNTISIDTVYSNNTLHKNSSCNDEEVKIFIKALDMDEILFLLSPFFKQGNENDKKHNKLNFHYDKIVKLLNCKFEQKYKLKNEVNFLILNKIIDKMPQIFENKVFEEILTSRKYRAFFDSKLRGYFKLLKYKRCKYSVLRRIMSFLHNIYYSHISTSYKRAVNCFKIDNFIFEPKTGDARKSIIDDKELYNLIFLDAFTPAKCPALWSLEFFKLLYEHLEADGMILTYSSSAAVRNAMLNAGFFVGKIFNEQSNKFTGTIAVKNKSLIKYELSEYDLGLINSKAGIFYRDEKLNGLNEAIIEAREKEVEKSDKISSSAFIKRFKRSF
;
A
#
# COMPACT_ATOMS: atom_id res chain seq x y z
N MET A 1 2.98 -13.92 -21.85
CA MET A 1 1.78 -13.19 -21.41
C MET A 1 1.64 -13.44 -19.92
N TYR A 2 1.81 -12.41 -19.09
CA TYR A 2 1.69 -12.56 -17.63
C TYR A 2 0.24 -12.95 -17.29
N ASN A 3 0.04 -14.08 -16.62
CA ASN A 3 -1.29 -14.61 -16.32
C ASN A 3 -1.64 -14.39 -14.85
N LEU A 4 -2.61 -13.51 -14.62
CA LEU A 4 -3.17 -13.26 -13.29
C LEU A 4 -4.44 -14.11 -13.09
N TYR A 5 -4.64 -14.63 -11.89
CA TYR A 5 -5.85 -15.38 -11.52
C TYR A 5 -6.46 -14.78 -10.24
N PRO A 6 -7.09 -13.61 -10.35
CA PRO A 6 -7.72 -12.97 -9.20
C PRO A 6 -9.07 -13.59 -8.86
N TYR A 7 -9.42 -13.56 -7.57
CA TYR A 7 -10.71 -13.98 -7.05
C TYR A 7 -11.09 -13.11 -5.84
N PHE A 8 -12.39 -12.97 -5.56
CA PHE A 8 -12.88 -12.32 -4.34
C PHE A 8 -12.94 -13.32 -3.19
N THR A 9 -12.30 -12.98 -2.08
CA THR A 9 -12.35 -13.72 -0.81
C THR A 9 -13.68 -13.49 -0.08
N ASN A 10 -13.87 -14.14 1.07
CA ASN A 10 -15.12 -14.03 1.84
C ASN A 10 -15.33 -12.66 2.49
N ASP A 11 -14.29 -11.86 2.70
CA ASP A 11 -14.38 -10.46 3.15
C ASP A 11 -14.49 -9.43 2.01
N GLY A 12 -14.59 -9.91 0.76
CA GLY A 12 -14.67 -9.08 -0.45
C GLY A 12 -13.35 -8.50 -0.91
N SER A 13 -12.24 -8.71 -0.21
CA SER A 13 -10.92 -8.39 -0.77
C SER A 13 -10.58 -9.30 -1.95
N VAL A 14 -9.61 -8.90 -2.77
CA VAL A 14 -9.13 -9.70 -3.90
C VAL A 14 -7.94 -10.53 -3.44
N GLY A 15 -8.02 -11.85 -3.55
CA GLY A 15 -6.88 -12.76 -3.49
C GLY A 15 -6.36 -13.09 -4.90
N LEU A 16 -5.18 -13.71 -4.97
CA LEU A 16 -4.61 -14.20 -6.22
C LEU A 16 -4.33 -15.70 -6.13
N PHE A 17 -4.32 -16.37 -7.28
CA PHE A 17 -3.88 -17.75 -7.39
C PHE A 17 -2.63 -17.82 -8.27
N SER A 18 -1.62 -18.58 -7.83
CA SER A 18 -0.41 -18.92 -8.58
C SER A 18 -0.52 -20.36 -9.09
N PRO A 19 -0.70 -20.57 -10.41
CA PRO A 19 -0.66 -21.91 -10.98
C PRO A 19 0.70 -22.58 -10.84
N GLU A 20 1.78 -21.81 -10.91
CA GLU A 20 3.15 -22.32 -10.83
C GLU A 20 3.46 -22.89 -9.44
N ALA A 21 2.96 -22.22 -8.40
CA ALA A 21 3.13 -22.67 -7.03
C ALA A 21 2.01 -23.61 -6.55
N ASP A 22 0.98 -23.82 -7.38
CA ASP A 22 -0.30 -24.44 -7.01
C ASP A 22 -0.81 -23.93 -5.64
N ASP A 23 -0.89 -22.60 -5.51
CA ASP A 23 -1.25 -21.94 -4.25
C ASP A 23 -2.03 -20.65 -4.43
N ILE A 24 -2.69 -20.23 -3.36
CA ILE A 24 -3.32 -18.92 -3.25
C ILE A 24 -2.42 -17.94 -2.50
N TYR A 25 -2.39 -16.71 -3.00
CA TYR A 25 -2.03 -15.54 -2.22
C TYR A 25 -3.17 -15.23 -1.28
N HIS A 26 -2.84 -15.20 0.01
CA HIS A 26 -3.76 -14.96 1.13
C HIS A 26 -4.86 -16.02 1.28
N SER A 27 -5.45 -16.05 2.47
CA SER A 27 -6.55 -16.93 2.82
C SER A 27 -7.81 -16.59 2.03
N THR A 28 -8.55 -17.63 1.62
CA THR A 28 -9.90 -17.49 1.06
C THR A 28 -10.89 -16.81 2.00
N TYR A 29 -10.63 -16.83 3.31
CA TYR A 29 -11.43 -16.10 4.30
C TYR A 29 -11.39 -14.59 4.06
N GLY A 30 -10.23 -14.04 3.71
CA GLY A 30 -10.11 -12.61 3.50
C GLY A 30 -8.67 -12.12 3.59
N ALA A 31 -8.17 -11.55 2.50
CA ALA A 31 -6.83 -10.98 2.46
C ALA A 31 -6.71 -9.70 3.31
N LEU A 32 -7.75 -8.86 3.31
CA LEU A 32 -7.79 -7.67 4.16
C LEU A 32 -7.93 -8.06 5.64
N SER A 33 -8.86 -8.99 5.96
CA SER A 33 -9.02 -9.49 7.33
C SER A 33 -7.74 -10.14 7.86
N GLU A 34 -7.07 -10.95 7.03
CA GLU A 34 -5.79 -11.58 7.38
C GLU A 34 -4.71 -10.54 7.70
N ALA A 35 -4.56 -9.51 6.86
CA ALA A 35 -3.60 -8.43 7.07
C ALA A 35 -3.83 -7.72 8.42
N TYR A 36 -5.10 -7.42 8.75
CA TYR A 36 -5.44 -6.84 10.04
C TYR A 36 -5.11 -7.77 11.22
N GLU A 37 -5.50 -9.04 11.13
CA GLU A 37 -5.41 -9.98 12.23
C GLU A 37 -3.99 -10.46 12.52
N LYS A 38 -3.12 -10.44 11.51
CA LYS A 38 -1.74 -10.94 11.63
C LYS A 38 -0.70 -9.83 11.74
N PHE A 39 -0.99 -8.63 11.25
CA PHE A 39 -0.01 -7.53 11.23
C PHE A 39 -0.50 -6.30 11.99
N ILE A 40 -1.73 -5.84 11.77
CA ILE A 40 -2.17 -4.54 12.32
C ILE A 40 -2.56 -4.63 13.80
N LEU A 41 -3.45 -5.55 14.15
CA LEU A 41 -3.91 -5.71 15.54
C LEU A 41 -2.79 -6.16 16.49
N PRO A 42 -1.94 -7.13 16.13
CA PRO A 42 -0.88 -7.59 17.03
C PRO A 42 0.23 -6.55 17.22
N ALA A 43 0.40 -5.61 16.27
CA ALA A 43 1.36 -4.52 16.40
C ALA A 43 1.00 -3.52 17.51
N ASN A 44 -0.25 -3.55 18.00
CA ASN A 44 -0.75 -2.64 19.03
C ASN A 44 -0.40 -1.17 18.74
N LEU A 45 -0.70 -0.75 17.50
CA LEU A 45 -0.26 0.52 16.93
C LEU A 45 -0.65 1.73 17.80
N GLU A 46 -1.81 1.70 18.45
CA GLU A 46 -2.27 2.81 19.32
C GLU A 46 -1.23 3.12 20.40
N LYS A 47 -0.78 2.10 21.13
CA LYS A 47 0.28 2.26 22.14
C LYS A 47 1.62 2.63 21.52
N TYR A 48 1.90 2.12 20.32
CA TYR A 48 3.15 2.42 19.62
C TYR A 48 3.22 3.92 19.25
N PHE A 49 2.11 4.52 18.84
CA PHE A 49 2.01 5.96 18.53
C PHE A 49 2.07 6.88 19.75
N GLU A 50 1.84 6.39 20.98
CA GLU A 50 2.04 7.18 22.20
C GLU A 50 3.52 7.51 22.43
N THR A 51 4.41 6.64 21.96
CA THR A 51 5.86 6.72 22.21
C THR A 51 6.66 7.15 20.99
N HIS A 52 6.09 7.03 19.79
CA HIS A 52 6.78 7.28 18.53
C HIS A 52 6.14 8.40 17.70
N LYS A 53 6.95 9.39 17.35
CA LYS A 53 6.58 10.46 16.41
C LYS A 53 6.90 10.12 14.95
N GLN A 54 7.70 9.08 14.73
CA GLN A 54 8.02 8.55 13.41
C GLN A 54 7.91 7.03 13.44
N ILE A 55 7.23 6.45 12.44
CA ILE A 55 7.13 5.00 12.24
C ILE A 55 7.72 4.64 10.90
N LYS A 56 8.65 3.69 10.91
CA LYS A 56 9.25 3.05 9.75
C LYS A 56 8.76 1.62 9.64
N VAL A 57 8.14 1.29 8.53
CA VAL A 57 7.64 -0.06 8.21
C VAL A 57 8.42 -0.63 7.04
N LEU A 58 8.87 -1.87 7.17
CA LEU A 58 9.39 -2.68 6.07
C LEU A 58 8.36 -3.75 5.71
N ASP A 59 7.77 -3.66 4.51
CA ASP A 59 6.81 -4.63 3.97
C ASP A 59 7.51 -5.54 2.97
N ILE A 60 7.82 -6.77 3.37
CA ILE A 60 8.57 -7.75 2.57
C ILE A 60 7.58 -8.71 1.92
N CYS A 61 7.73 -8.89 0.61
CA CYS A 61 6.74 -9.55 -0.25
C CYS A 61 5.43 -8.78 -0.28
N TYR A 62 5.55 -7.48 -0.61
CA TYR A 62 4.44 -6.55 -0.69
C TYR A 62 3.26 -7.08 -1.52
N GLY A 63 3.53 -7.77 -2.64
CA GLY A 63 2.55 -8.37 -3.52
C GLY A 63 1.48 -7.37 -3.97
N ILE A 64 0.24 -7.61 -3.55
CA ILE A 64 -0.91 -6.72 -3.81
C ILE A 64 -1.14 -5.69 -2.68
N GLY A 65 -0.28 -5.66 -1.67
CA GLY A 65 -0.09 -4.58 -0.72
C GLY A 65 -1.05 -4.55 0.45
N TYR A 66 -1.68 -5.67 0.84
CA TYR A 66 -2.69 -5.62 1.91
C TYR A 66 -2.12 -5.24 3.27
N ASN A 67 -0.87 -5.57 3.59
CA ASN A 67 -0.28 -5.20 4.88
C ASN A 67 -0.09 -3.68 4.95
N THR A 68 0.59 -3.09 3.96
CA THR A 68 0.66 -1.62 3.79
C THR A 68 -0.72 -0.96 3.74
N LYS A 69 -1.66 -1.48 2.95
CA LYS A 69 -3.02 -0.91 2.83
C LYS A 69 -3.76 -0.92 4.15
N SER A 70 -3.71 -2.04 4.88
CA SER A 70 -4.38 -2.19 6.18
C SER A 70 -3.76 -1.26 7.22
N PHE A 71 -2.44 -1.11 7.20
CA PHE A 71 -1.73 -0.16 8.05
C PHE A 71 -2.20 1.27 7.77
N LEU A 72 -2.13 1.74 6.53
CA LEU A 72 -2.61 3.08 6.16
C LEU A 72 -4.10 3.27 6.45
N ASN A 73 -4.92 2.25 6.18
CA ASN A 73 -6.36 2.29 6.45
C ASN A 73 -6.63 2.51 7.94
N PHE A 74 -5.95 1.76 8.80
CA PHE A 74 -6.03 1.91 10.26
C PHE A 74 -5.64 3.33 10.70
N LEU A 75 -4.55 3.89 10.17
CA LEU A 75 -4.12 5.25 10.52
C LEU A 75 -5.14 6.31 10.14
N ILE A 76 -5.78 6.16 8.98
CA ILE A 76 -6.82 7.09 8.51
C ILE A 76 -8.09 6.92 9.36
N GLU A 77 -8.47 5.68 9.70
CA GLU A 77 -9.63 5.39 10.56
C GLU A 77 -9.47 5.99 11.96
N LYS A 78 -8.26 5.96 12.51
CA LYS A 78 -7.93 6.50 13.83
C LYS A 78 -7.58 8.00 13.82
N ASN A 79 -7.69 8.67 12.67
CA ASN A 79 -7.30 10.08 12.47
C ASN A 79 -5.83 10.38 12.84
N ILE A 80 -4.97 9.37 12.84
CA ILE A 80 -3.52 9.52 13.08
C ILE A 80 -2.86 10.11 11.84
N LEU A 81 -3.23 9.59 10.65
CA LEU A 81 -2.79 10.14 9.38
C LEU A 81 -3.85 11.12 8.86
N LYS A 82 -3.63 12.42 9.09
CA LYS A 82 -4.52 13.48 8.60
C LYS A 82 -4.32 13.66 7.09
N ILE A 83 -5.38 13.39 6.33
CA ILE A 83 -5.39 13.64 4.89
C ILE A 83 -5.72 15.11 4.67
N ASN A 84 -4.68 15.94 4.54
CA ASN A 84 -4.86 17.36 4.31
C ASN A 84 -5.23 17.62 2.83
N PHE A 85 -6.36 18.29 2.62
CA PHE A 85 -6.69 18.87 1.32
C PHE A 85 -5.95 20.20 1.20
N GLN A 86 -4.74 20.20 0.64
CA GLN A 86 -4.09 21.47 0.32
C GLN A 86 -4.88 22.18 -0.79
N LYS A 87 -5.44 23.35 -0.48
CA LYS A 87 -5.73 24.34 -1.51
C LYS A 87 -4.39 24.75 -2.11
N ASN A 88 -4.18 24.45 -3.38
CA ASN A 88 -3.13 25.13 -4.14
C ASN A 88 -3.44 26.62 -4.11
N ASN A 89 -2.81 27.36 -3.19
CA ASN A 89 -2.69 28.80 -3.29
C ASN A 89 -1.74 29.05 -4.47
N LEU A 90 -2.29 29.00 -5.69
CA LEU A 90 -1.72 29.77 -6.79
C LEU A 90 -1.63 31.19 -6.24
N LYS A 91 -0.40 31.66 -5.96
CA LYS A 91 -0.15 33.07 -5.70
C LYS A 91 -0.90 33.82 -6.79
N LYS A 92 -1.96 34.54 -6.41
CA LYS A 92 -2.52 35.61 -7.25
C LYS A 92 -1.37 36.59 -7.42
N ASN A 93 -0.59 36.44 -8.49
CA ASN A 93 0.02 37.61 -9.07
C ASN A 93 -1.16 38.46 -9.52
N ASN A 94 -1.35 39.60 -8.84
CA ASN A 94 -2.43 40.56 -9.09
C ASN A 94 -2.23 41.33 -10.41
N ASN A 95 -1.75 40.68 -11.46
CA ASN A 95 -1.80 41.18 -12.82
C ASN A 95 -2.61 40.17 -13.64
N ILE A 96 -3.92 40.15 -13.41
CA ILE A 96 -4.85 39.63 -14.41
C ILE A 96 -4.99 40.79 -15.41
N ASP A 97 -4.16 40.79 -16.44
CA ASP A 97 -4.49 41.58 -17.62
C ASP A 97 -5.84 41.07 -18.14
N THR A 98 -6.78 41.99 -18.33
CA THR A 98 -8.06 41.72 -18.96
C THR A 98 -7.80 41.10 -20.33
N ILE A 99 -8.22 39.85 -20.51
CA ILE A 99 -8.21 39.21 -21.83
C ILE A 99 -9.26 39.92 -22.67
N HIS A 100 -8.84 40.91 -23.44
CA HIS A 100 -9.66 41.48 -24.50
C HIS A 100 -9.72 40.47 -25.65
N THR A 101 -10.88 39.84 -25.84
CA THR A 101 -11.19 39.14 -27.09
C THR A 101 -11.53 40.18 -28.15
N ASN A 102 -10.51 40.86 -28.66
CA ASN A 102 -10.67 41.63 -29.88
C ASN A 102 -10.41 40.68 -31.04
N ASN A 103 -11.50 40.26 -31.69
CA ASN A 103 -11.48 39.79 -33.07
C ASN A 103 -10.84 40.90 -33.91
N ILE A 104 -9.53 40.82 -34.13
CA ILE A 104 -8.85 41.54 -35.20
C ILE A 104 -8.15 40.48 -36.03
N SER A 105 -8.72 40.26 -37.21
CA SER A 105 -8.06 39.63 -38.34
C SER A 105 -6.73 40.36 -38.62
N CYS A 106 -5.60 39.68 -38.46
CA CYS A 106 -4.31 40.16 -38.97
C CYS A 106 -3.67 39.11 -39.87
N THR A 107 -3.92 39.30 -41.15
CA THR A 107 -3.06 38.95 -42.28
C THR A 107 -1.71 39.68 -42.19
N LEU A 108 -0.66 38.95 -42.61
CA LEU A 108 0.62 39.39 -43.18
C LEU A 108 1.67 40.15 -42.33
N ASN A 109 2.84 39.49 -42.28
CA ASN A 109 4.20 39.95 -42.60
C ASN A 109 4.87 41.09 -41.82
N ASN A 110 6.04 40.71 -41.29
CA ASN A 110 7.32 41.43 -41.16
C ASN A 110 7.30 42.90 -40.72
N VAL A 111 7.99 43.18 -39.61
CA VAL A 111 9.26 43.94 -39.56
C VAL A 111 9.67 44.12 -38.10
N SER A 112 10.93 43.81 -37.82
CA SER A 112 11.66 44.08 -36.58
C SER A 112 12.12 45.54 -36.53
N ILE A 113 11.84 46.32 -35.48
CA ILE A 113 12.64 47.49 -35.08
C ILE A 113 12.60 47.67 -33.56
N TYR A 114 13.79 47.82 -32.95
CA TYR A 114 14.06 48.25 -31.57
C TYR A 114 13.54 49.68 -31.29
N SER A 115 13.12 49.99 -30.06
CA SER A 115 13.66 51.14 -29.28
C SER A 115 12.89 51.43 -27.99
N ASN A 116 13.67 51.96 -27.05
CA ASN A 116 13.36 52.33 -25.67
C ASN A 116 12.54 53.63 -25.53
N ASN A 117 11.83 53.68 -24.40
CA ASN A 117 11.60 54.79 -23.48
C ASN A 117 10.79 56.05 -23.88
N ASN A 118 9.94 56.39 -22.90
CA ASN A 118 9.39 57.69 -22.49
C ASN A 118 8.33 58.36 -23.38
N CYS A 119 7.12 58.50 -22.83
CA CYS A 119 6.59 59.81 -22.44
C CYS A 119 5.27 59.70 -21.65
N LYS A 120 5.19 60.47 -20.56
CA LYS A 120 3.94 60.90 -19.90
C LYS A 120 3.28 61.97 -20.77
N THR A 121 1.95 62.01 -20.81
CA THR A 121 1.13 63.20 -20.43
C THR A 121 -0.37 62.92 -20.56
N ASN A 122 -1.10 63.56 -19.65
CA ASN A 122 -2.54 63.70 -19.47
C ASN A 122 -3.36 63.90 -20.76
N ASN A 123 -4.62 63.43 -20.74
CA ASN A 123 -5.79 64.31 -20.91
C ASN A 123 -7.10 63.58 -20.55
N ASP A 124 -7.92 64.31 -19.81
CA ASP A 124 -9.32 64.04 -19.51
C ASP A 124 -10.16 63.82 -20.76
N ILE A 125 -11.23 63.02 -20.66
CA ILE A 125 -12.59 63.35 -21.15
C ILE A 125 -13.60 62.44 -20.43
N MET A 126 -14.53 63.13 -19.77
CA MET A 126 -15.70 62.65 -19.06
C MET A 126 -16.87 62.53 -20.05
N PHE A 127 -17.64 61.42 -20.00
CA PHE A 127 -19.03 61.43 -20.49
C PHE A 127 -19.91 60.50 -19.64
N ASN A 128 -20.85 61.13 -18.93
CA ASN A 128 -21.95 60.53 -18.20
C ASN A 128 -23.13 60.18 -19.13
N LYS A 129 -23.79 59.05 -18.86
CA LYS A 129 -25.27 58.79 -18.86
C LYS A 129 -25.48 57.26 -18.97
N VAL A 130 -26.49 56.60 -18.42
CA VAL A 130 -27.55 56.81 -17.41
C VAL A 130 -28.28 55.44 -17.32
N MET A 131 -28.63 55.01 -16.10
CA MET A 131 -29.77 54.16 -15.68
C MET A 131 -30.19 52.91 -16.49
N HIS A 132 -30.22 51.74 -15.84
CA HIS A 132 -31.47 51.27 -15.23
C HIS A 132 -31.25 50.18 -14.16
N ASP A 133 -32.03 50.31 -13.10
CA ASP A 133 -32.23 49.36 -12.01
C ASP A 133 -32.71 47.99 -12.50
N ASN A 134 -32.25 46.93 -11.83
CA ASN A 134 -33.15 45.87 -11.37
C ASN A 134 -32.49 45.10 -10.22
N THR A 135 -33.04 45.36 -9.03
CA THR A 135 -32.91 44.61 -7.80
C THR A 135 -33.39 43.17 -7.96
N ILE A 136 -32.57 42.18 -7.60
CA ILE A 136 -33.05 40.90 -7.06
C ILE A 136 -32.21 40.57 -5.83
N SER A 137 -32.82 40.75 -4.66
CA SER A 137 -32.41 40.24 -3.37
C SER A 137 -32.91 38.80 -3.21
N ILE A 138 -32.02 37.86 -2.90
CA ILE A 138 -32.39 36.62 -2.20
C ILE A 138 -31.41 36.46 -1.04
N ASP A 139 -31.91 36.81 0.15
CA ASP A 139 -31.33 36.48 1.42
C ASP A 139 -31.57 35.01 1.78
N THR A 140 -30.65 34.49 2.61
CA THR A 140 -30.79 33.40 3.60
C THR A 140 -30.99 31.96 3.12
N VAL A 141 -29.99 31.09 3.42
CA VAL A 141 -30.12 29.95 4.36
C VAL A 141 -28.75 29.69 5.05
N TYR A 142 -28.70 29.96 6.36
CA TYR A 142 -28.12 29.20 7.50
C TYR A 142 -27.17 28.02 7.22
N SER A 143 -26.15 27.68 8.03
CA SER A 143 -25.79 28.09 9.39
C SER A 143 -24.40 27.55 9.75
N ASN A 144 -23.78 28.25 10.70
CA ASN A 144 -22.64 27.85 11.52
C ASN A 144 -22.63 26.36 11.93
N ASN A 145 -21.43 25.76 11.91
CA ASN A 145 -21.04 24.85 12.99
C ASN A 145 -19.74 25.37 13.59
N THR A 146 -19.92 25.98 14.74
CA THR A 146 -18.96 26.61 15.63
C THR A 146 -18.02 25.56 16.20
N LEU A 147 -16.79 26.00 16.44
CA LEU A 147 -15.75 25.29 17.16
C LEU A 147 -16.24 24.81 18.53
N HIS A 148 -16.09 23.52 18.79
CA HIS A 148 -15.74 23.05 20.13
C HIS A 148 -14.23 22.79 20.16
N LYS A 149 -13.48 23.82 20.57
CA LYS A 149 -12.17 23.64 21.20
C LYS A 149 -12.43 23.10 22.60
N ASN A 150 -11.99 21.88 22.88
CA ASN A 150 -11.53 21.43 24.19
C ASN A 150 -10.87 20.05 24.06
N SER A 151 -9.57 20.05 23.79
CA SER A 151 -8.56 19.32 24.59
C SER A 151 -7.19 19.61 23.98
N SER A 152 -6.31 20.13 24.81
CA SER A 152 -4.92 20.40 24.49
C SER A 152 -4.13 19.10 24.50
N CYS A 153 -3.91 18.53 23.32
CA CYS A 153 -2.74 17.70 23.06
C CYS A 153 -1.95 18.39 21.96
N ASN A 154 -0.66 18.61 22.19
CA ASN A 154 0.25 19.22 21.21
C ASN A 154 0.21 18.40 19.91
N ASP A 155 -0.41 18.97 18.86
CA ASP A 155 -0.58 18.44 17.50
C ASP A 155 0.79 18.38 16.76
N GLU A 156 1.76 17.60 17.24
CA GLU A 156 2.91 17.24 16.42
C GLU A 156 2.53 16.08 15.50
N GLU A 157 2.55 16.34 14.19
CA GLU A 157 2.02 15.44 13.17
C GLU A 157 2.96 14.23 12.95
N VAL A 158 2.42 13.02 13.06
CA VAL A 158 3.19 11.75 12.99
C VAL A 158 3.76 11.51 11.59
N LYS A 159 5.05 11.14 11.51
CA LYS A 159 5.73 10.80 10.26
C LYS A 159 5.68 9.31 9.97
N ILE A 160 5.20 8.94 8.80
CA ILE A 160 5.09 7.56 8.34
C ILE A 160 6.06 7.33 7.19
N PHE A 161 6.91 6.33 7.32
CA PHE A 161 7.79 5.83 6.28
C PHE A 161 7.49 4.36 6.05
N ILE A 162 7.27 3.97 4.80
CA ILE A 162 7.06 2.57 4.43
C ILE A 162 8.00 2.25 3.27
N LYS A 163 8.88 1.27 3.46
CA LYS A 163 9.63 0.64 2.39
C LYS A 163 8.95 -0.67 2.04
N ALA A 164 8.56 -0.83 0.79
CA ALA A 164 7.84 -2.00 0.31
C ALA A 164 8.69 -2.72 -0.76
N LEU A 165 8.97 -4.00 -0.51
CA LEU A 165 9.86 -4.85 -1.31
C LEU A 165 9.08 -6.00 -1.93
N ASP A 166 9.22 -6.19 -3.25
CA ASP A 166 8.73 -7.39 -3.92
C ASP A 166 9.56 -7.73 -5.17
N MET A 167 9.58 -8.99 -5.57
CA MET A 167 10.20 -9.41 -6.83
C MET A 167 9.29 -9.16 -8.03
N ASP A 168 7.97 -9.24 -7.85
CA ASP A 168 6.99 -9.12 -8.93
C ASP A 168 6.57 -7.65 -9.12
N GLU A 169 7.28 -6.96 -10.02
CA GLU A 169 6.97 -5.57 -10.37
C GLU A 169 5.52 -5.40 -10.88
N ILE A 170 4.96 -6.38 -11.60
CA ILE A 170 3.62 -6.25 -12.19
C ILE A 170 2.55 -6.28 -11.10
N LEU A 171 2.63 -7.22 -10.15
CA LEU A 171 1.71 -7.25 -9.00
C LEU A 171 1.85 -5.99 -8.14
N PHE A 172 3.08 -5.57 -7.91
CA PHE A 172 3.37 -4.36 -7.15
C PHE A 172 2.67 -3.14 -7.78
N LEU A 173 2.84 -2.92 -9.09
CA LEU A 173 2.23 -1.79 -9.80
C LEU A 173 0.69 -1.91 -9.87
N LEU A 174 0.15 -3.12 -9.93
CA LEU A 174 -1.30 -3.37 -9.90
C LEU A 174 -1.93 -3.18 -8.53
N SER A 175 -1.14 -3.24 -7.44
CA SER A 175 -1.62 -3.17 -6.06
C SER A 175 -2.67 -2.08 -5.83
N PRO A 176 -2.47 -0.80 -6.19
CA PRO A 176 -3.44 0.25 -5.88
C PRO A 176 -4.79 0.05 -6.57
N PHE A 177 -4.83 -0.70 -7.67
CA PHE A 177 -6.03 -0.83 -8.48
C PHE A 177 -6.99 -1.90 -7.97
N PHE A 178 -6.54 -2.86 -7.16
CA PHE A 178 -7.43 -3.87 -6.59
C PHE A 178 -8.47 -3.21 -5.68
N LYS A 179 -9.75 -3.42 -6.01
CA LYS A 179 -10.88 -2.93 -5.22
C LYS A 179 -11.24 -3.93 -4.12
N GLN A 180 -11.93 -3.46 -3.09
CA GLN A 180 -12.72 -4.34 -2.24
C GLN A 180 -14.12 -4.50 -2.87
N GLY A 181 -14.49 -5.73 -3.21
CA GLY A 181 -15.79 -6.08 -3.76
C GLY A 181 -16.84 -6.32 -2.67
N ASN A 182 -18.06 -6.60 -3.14
CA ASN A 182 -19.18 -7.04 -2.30
C ASN A 182 -19.54 -8.50 -2.61
N GLU A 183 -20.55 -9.03 -1.93
CA GLU A 183 -21.00 -10.42 -2.13
C GLU A 183 -21.35 -10.72 -3.59
N ASN A 184 -22.01 -9.79 -4.30
CA ASN A 184 -22.38 -9.97 -5.71
C ASN A 184 -21.16 -10.04 -6.64
N ASP A 185 -20.01 -9.49 -6.23
CA ASP A 185 -18.78 -9.57 -7.02
C ASP A 185 -18.21 -11.01 -7.04
N LYS A 186 -18.55 -11.87 -6.07
CA LYS A 186 -18.11 -13.29 -6.04
C LYS A 186 -18.53 -14.08 -7.28
N LYS A 187 -19.56 -13.66 -8.02
CA LYS A 187 -19.93 -14.25 -9.33
C LYS A 187 -18.81 -14.20 -10.37
N HIS A 188 -17.81 -13.34 -10.16
CA HIS A 188 -16.64 -13.21 -11.02
C HIS A 188 -15.53 -14.22 -10.68
N ASN A 189 -15.67 -14.98 -9.59
CA ASN A 189 -14.74 -16.05 -9.23
C ASN A 189 -14.90 -17.21 -10.22
N LYS A 190 -14.11 -17.17 -11.29
CA LYS A 190 -14.02 -18.24 -12.29
C LYS A 190 -12.73 -19.02 -12.08
N LEU A 191 -12.69 -19.82 -11.01
CA LEU A 191 -11.61 -20.78 -10.76
C LEU A 191 -11.98 -22.11 -11.43
N ASN A 192 -11.02 -22.76 -12.10
CA ASN A 192 -11.26 -24.03 -12.78
C ASN A 192 -11.47 -25.19 -11.78
N PHE A 193 -12.02 -26.31 -12.28
CA PHE A 193 -12.33 -27.54 -11.52
C PHE A 193 -11.13 -28.17 -10.80
N HIS A 194 -9.89 -27.83 -11.14
CA HIS A 194 -8.71 -28.30 -10.41
C HIS A 194 -8.62 -27.77 -8.96
N TYR A 195 -9.52 -26.86 -8.55
CA TYR A 195 -9.42 -26.10 -7.30
C TYR A 195 -10.64 -26.27 -6.38
N ASP A 196 -11.24 -27.46 -6.36
CA ASP A 196 -12.45 -27.77 -5.56
C ASP A 196 -12.31 -27.41 -4.08
N LYS A 197 -11.12 -27.55 -3.49
CA LYS A 197 -10.86 -27.15 -2.10
C LYS A 197 -11.01 -25.64 -1.91
N ILE A 198 -10.47 -24.84 -2.83
CA ILE A 198 -10.56 -23.36 -2.78
C ILE A 198 -12.00 -22.94 -3.01
N VAL A 199 -12.67 -23.52 -4.01
CA VAL A 199 -14.10 -23.27 -4.28
C VAL A 199 -14.95 -23.56 -3.05
N LYS A 200 -14.71 -24.70 -2.38
CA LYS A 200 -15.40 -25.05 -1.13
C LYS A 200 -15.18 -24.01 -0.02
N LEU A 201 -13.97 -23.49 0.12
CA LEU A 201 -13.66 -22.46 1.13
C LEU A 201 -14.26 -21.08 0.77
N LEU A 202 -14.40 -20.77 -0.52
CA LEU A 202 -15.05 -19.54 -1.01
C LEU A 202 -16.58 -19.55 -0.88
N ASN A 203 -17.17 -20.75 -0.77
CA ASN A 203 -18.59 -20.94 -0.52
C ASN A 203 -18.99 -20.65 0.94
N CYS A 204 -18.02 -20.38 1.82
CA CYS A 204 -18.33 -19.89 3.16
C CYS A 204 -18.98 -18.50 3.11
N LYS A 205 -19.69 -18.17 4.20
CA LYS A 205 -20.47 -16.93 4.34
C LYS A 205 -19.60 -15.71 4.04
N PHE A 206 -20.14 -14.78 3.24
CA PHE A 206 -19.53 -13.47 3.03
C PHE A 206 -19.59 -12.67 4.33
N GLU A 207 -18.45 -12.15 4.77
CA GLU A 207 -18.35 -11.38 6.01
C GLU A 207 -17.31 -10.26 5.85
N GLN A 208 -17.79 -9.05 5.57
CA GLN A 208 -16.94 -7.88 5.44
C GLN A 208 -16.72 -7.24 6.81
N LYS A 209 -15.64 -7.63 7.49
CA LYS A 209 -15.27 -7.11 8.81
C LYS A 209 -14.59 -5.75 8.75
N TYR A 210 -13.72 -5.55 7.76
CA TYR A 210 -13.00 -4.30 7.53
C TYR A 210 -13.38 -3.70 6.18
N LYS A 211 -13.39 -2.37 6.10
CA LYS A 211 -13.67 -1.63 4.88
C LYS A 211 -12.47 -0.78 4.49
N LEU A 212 -11.85 -1.12 3.37
CA LEU A 212 -10.74 -0.34 2.83
C LEU A 212 -11.25 1.01 2.32
N LYS A 213 -10.71 2.10 2.86
CA LYS A 213 -10.95 3.47 2.40
C LYS A 213 -10.31 3.68 1.03
N ASN A 214 -11.05 4.34 0.12
CA ASN A 214 -10.58 4.56 -1.25
C ASN A 214 -9.30 5.39 -1.28
N GLU A 215 -9.17 6.32 -0.34
CA GLU A 215 -8.05 7.22 -0.14
C GLU A 215 -6.72 6.48 -0.05
N VAL A 216 -6.69 5.31 0.61
CA VAL A 216 -5.49 4.48 0.76
C VAL A 216 -4.89 4.14 -0.61
N ASN A 217 -5.72 3.62 -1.51
CA ASN A 217 -5.27 3.23 -2.84
C ASN A 217 -4.85 4.45 -3.69
N PHE A 218 -5.50 5.61 -3.55
CA PHE A 218 -5.05 6.84 -4.19
C PHE A 218 -3.68 7.30 -3.68
N LEU A 219 -3.41 7.20 -2.38
CA LEU A 219 -2.14 7.57 -1.78
C LEU A 219 -1.00 6.69 -2.29
N ILE A 220 -1.19 5.37 -2.26
CA ILE A 220 -0.20 4.42 -2.77
C ILE A 220 0.05 4.67 -4.26
N LEU A 221 -1.01 4.82 -5.07
CA LEU A 221 -0.87 5.08 -6.50
C LEU A 221 -0.06 6.36 -6.79
N ASN A 222 -0.34 7.45 -6.08
CA ASN A 222 0.41 8.70 -6.24
C ASN A 222 1.89 8.51 -5.93
N LYS A 223 2.23 7.82 -4.83
CA LYS A 223 3.62 7.58 -4.45
C LYS A 223 4.33 6.63 -5.42
N ILE A 224 3.66 5.60 -5.93
CA ILE A 224 4.20 4.74 -6.99
C ILE A 224 4.48 5.56 -8.24
N ILE A 225 3.56 6.44 -8.66
CA ILE A 225 3.75 7.30 -9.83
C ILE A 225 4.95 8.25 -9.66
N ASP A 226 5.14 8.77 -8.44
CA ASP A 226 6.25 9.68 -8.13
C ASP A 226 7.61 8.96 -8.10
N LYS A 227 7.66 7.74 -7.56
CA LYS A 227 8.92 6.98 -7.35
C LYS A 227 9.25 6.01 -8.49
N MET A 228 8.26 5.54 -9.22
CA MET A 228 8.36 4.57 -10.32
C MET A 228 7.67 5.11 -11.58
N PRO A 229 8.16 6.20 -12.19
CA PRO A 229 7.55 6.80 -13.37
C PRO A 229 7.49 5.84 -14.58
N GLN A 230 8.29 4.78 -14.60
CA GLN A 230 8.24 3.74 -15.63
C GLN A 230 6.88 3.01 -15.73
N ILE A 231 6.01 3.12 -14.70
CA ILE A 231 4.65 2.57 -14.74
C ILE A 231 3.86 3.00 -15.99
N PHE A 232 4.10 4.20 -16.54
CA PHE A 232 3.38 4.67 -17.73
C PHE A 232 3.81 3.98 -19.02
N GLU A 233 5.01 3.41 -19.04
CA GLU A 233 5.65 2.77 -20.19
C GLU A 233 5.56 1.24 -20.13
N ASN A 234 5.22 0.67 -18.97
CA ASN A 234 5.08 -0.76 -18.77
C ASN A 234 3.85 -1.32 -19.51
N LYS A 235 4.09 -1.92 -20.69
CA LYS A 235 3.05 -2.49 -21.56
C LYS A 235 2.29 -3.64 -20.91
N VAL A 236 3.00 -4.53 -20.21
CA VAL A 236 2.38 -5.72 -19.57
C VAL A 236 1.40 -5.29 -18.49
N PHE A 237 1.80 -4.33 -17.66
CA PHE A 237 0.93 -3.72 -16.66
C PHE A 237 -0.33 -3.10 -17.31
N GLU A 238 -0.16 -2.31 -18.36
CA GLU A 238 -1.28 -1.65 -19.05
C GLU A 238 -2.25 -2.64 -19.71
N GLU A 239 -1.72 -3.69 -20.35
CA GLU A 239 -2.51 -4.78 -20.92
C GLU A 239 -3.39 -5.44 -19.85
N ILE A 240 -2.84 -5.73 -18.68
CA ILE A 240 -3.59 -6.32 -17.56
C ILE A 240 -4.65 -5.33 -17.04
N LEU A 241 -4.27 -4.08 -16.80
CA LEU A 241 -5.17 -3.06 -16.22
C LEU A 241 -6.39 -2.75 -17.12
N THR A 242 -6.21 -2.84 -18.43
CA THR A 242 -7.26 -2.56 -19.43
C THR A 242 -8.06 -3.79 -19.82
N SER A 243 -7.50 -4.99 -19.59
CA SER A 243 -8.11 -6.28 -19.92
C SER A 243 -9.54 -6.41 -19.39
N ARG A 244 -10.44 -6.89 -20.25
CA ARG A 244 -11.82 -7.21 -19.86
C ARG A 244 -11.87 -8.35 -18.85
N LYS A 245 -10.89 -9.28 -18.88
CA LYS A 245 -10.79 -10.44 -17.98
C LYS A 245 -10.67 -10.01 -16.52
N TYR A 246 -9.84 -9.01 -16.23
CA TYR A 246 -9.51 -8.60 -14.86
C TYR A 246 -10.28 -7.37 -14.37
N ARG A 247 -10.99 -6.70 -15.27
CA ARG A 247 -11.72 -5.44 -15.01
C ARG A 247 -12.61 -5.46 -13.77
N ALA A 248 -13.23 -6.61 -13.46
CA ALA A 248 -14.14 -6.73 -12.31
C ALA A 248 -13.42 -6.54 -10.96
N PHE A 249 -12.13 -6.88 -10.89
CA PHE A 249 -11.30 -6.83 -9.69
C PHE A 249 -10.62 -5.46 -9.49
N PHE A 250 -10.69 -4.57 -10.49
CA PHE A 250 -10.06 -3.27 -10.44
C PHE A 250 -11.06 -2.13 -10.22
N ASP A 251 -10.67 -1.15 -9.40
CA ASP A 251 -11.44 0.05 -9.15
C ASP A 251 -11.51 0.93 -10.42
N SER A 252 -12.73 1.28 -10.82
CA SER A 252 -12.97 2.06 -12.05
C SER A 252 -12.51 3.51 -11.93
N LYS A 253 -12.59 4.12 -10.74
CA LYS A 253 -12.18 5.50 -10.49
C LYS A 253 -10.66 5.62 -10.54
N LEU A 254 -9.94 4.70 -9.91
CA LEU A 254 -8.46 4.68 -9.94
C LEU A 254 -7.93 4.41 -11.35
N ARG A 255 -8.55 3.48 -12.09
CA ARG A 255 -8.21 3.29 -13.51
C ARG A 255 -8.44 4.55 -14.34
N GLY A 256 -9.57 5.23 -14.13
CA GLY A 256 -9.86 6.52 -14.78
C GLY A 256 -8.85 7.61 -14.41
N TYR A 257 -8.45 7.67 -13.15
CA TYR A 257 -7.44 8.61 -12.65
C TYR A 257 -6.05 8.33 -13.23
N PHE A 258 -5.60 7.08 -13.25
CA PHE A 258 -4.34 6.68 -13.89
C PHE A 258 -4.34 7.03 -15.38
N LYS A 259 -5.46 6.74 -16.08
CA LYS A 259 -5.67 7.10 -17.48
C LYS A 259 -5.51 8.60 -17.69
N LEU A 260 -6.12 9.43 -16.83
CA LEU A 260 -5.98 10.89 -16.86
C LEU A 260 -4.52 11.32 -16.70
N LEU A 261 -3.80 10.78 -15.71
CA LEU A 261 -2.40 11.11 -15.46
C LEU A 261 -1.49 10.72 -16.63
N LYS A 262 -1.71 9.54 -17.22
CA LYS A 262 -0.99 9.08 -18.42
C LYS A 262 -1.18 10.04 -19.59
N TYR A 263 -2.43 10.41 -19.91
CA TYR A 263 -2.70 11.29 -21.04
C TYR A 263 -2.33 12.75 -20.82
N LYS A 264 -2.33 13.25 -19.58
CA LYS A 264 -1.74 14.56 -19.26
C LYS A 264 -0.22 14.62 -19.54
N ARG A 265 0.45 13.48 -19.65
CA ARG A 265 1.88 13.36 -20.00
C ARG A 265 2.14 13.00 -21.47
N CYS A 266 1.12 12.81 -22.30
CA CYS A 266 1.31 12.54 -23.74
C CYS A 266 1.69 13.82 -24.50
N LYS A 267 2.63 13.71 -25.46
CA LYS A 267 2.91 14.78 -26.44
C LYS A 267 1.67 14.97 -27.33
N TYR A 268 0.90 16.02 -27.07
CA TYR A 268 -0.22 16.39 -27.94
C TYR A 268 0.29 16.90 -29.29
N SER A 269 -0.49 16.67 -30.36
CA SER A 269 -0.38 17.48 -31.59
C SER A 269 -0.60 18.95 -31.25
N VAL A 270 -0.03 19.87 -32.01
CA VAL A 270 -0.08 21.33 -31.75
C VAL A 270 -1.52 21.79 -31.44
N LEU A 271 -2.49 21.35 -32.24
CA LEU A 271 -3.91 21.70 -32.09
C LEU A 271 -4.53 21.17 -30.78
N ARG A 272 -4.24 19.91 -30.41
CA ARG A 272 -4.67 19.36 -29.12
C ARG A 272 -3.98 20.04 -27.96
N ARG A 273 -2.72 20.45 -28.11
CA ARG A 273 -1.96 21.16 -27.08
C ARG A 273 -2.58 22.51 -26.76
N ILE A 274 -3.01 23.24 -27.79
CA ILE A 274 -3.74 24.51 -27.65
C ILE A 274 -5.11 24.27 -27.00
N MET A 275 -5.87 23.25 -27.43
CA MET A 275 -7.14 22.93 -26.78
C MET A 275 -6.99 22.48 -25.33
N SER A 276 -5.98 21.67 -25.02
CA SER A 276 -5.67 21.27 -23.65
C SER A 276 -5.18 22.44 -22.81
N PHE A 277 -4.43 23.38 -23.38
CA PHE A 277 -4.02 24.62 -22.71
C PHE A 277 -5.23 25.49 -22.38
N LEU A 278 -6.12 25.74 -23.34
CA LEU A 278 -7.36 26.50 -23.11
C LEU A 278 -8.30 25.80 -22.14
N HIS A 279 -8.43 24.47 -22.25
CA HIS A 279 -9.17 23.64 -21.30
C HIS A 279 -8.57 23.76 -19.90
N ASN A 280 -7.24 23.66 -19.76
CA ASN A 280 -6.57 23.80 -18.46
C ASN A 280 -6.72 25.22 -17.89
N ILE A 281 -6.70 26.28 -18.70
CA ILE A 281 -6.99 27.66 -18.27
C ILE A 281 -8.44 27.77 -17.79
N TYR A 282 -9.40 27.29 -18.58
CA TYR A 282 -10.82 27.30 -18.20
C TYR A 282 -11.04 26.56 -16.88
N TYR A 283 -10.48 25.36 -16.73
CA TYR A 283 -10.66 24.57 -15.53
C TYR A 283 -9.91 25.13 -14.32
N SER A 284 -8.70 25.67 -14.49
CA SER A 284 -7.94 26.28 -13.38
C SER A 284 -8.52 27.60 -12.88
N HIS A 285 -9.08 28.43 -13.77
CA HIS A 285 -9.53 29.78 -13.42
C HIS A 285 -11.06 29.92 -13.30
N ILE A 286 -11.85 29.13 -14.03
CA ILE A 286 -13.30 29.28 -14.12
C ILE A 286 -14.04 28.16 -13.38
N SER A 287 -13.64 26.89 -13.52
CA SER A 287 -14.36 25.77 -12.91
C SER A 287 -14.14 25.66 -11.39
N THR A 288 -15.20 25.88 -10.62
CA THR A 288 -15.22 25.66 -9.15
C THR A 288 -15.03 24.17 -8.79
N SER A 289 -15.57 23.26 -9.60
CA SER A 289 -15.41 21.81 -9.45
C SER A 289 -13.96 21.36 -9.60
N TYR A 290 -13.20 21.97 -10.52
CA TYR A 290 -11.79 21.64 -10.73
C TYR A 290 -10.87 22.29 -9.70
N LYS A 291 -11.17 23.51 -9.24
CA LYS A 291 -10.47 24.10 -8.07
C LYS A 291 -10.61 23.22 -6.82
N ARG A 292 -11.72 22.50 -6.67
CA ARG A 292 -11.89 21.47 -5.62
C ARG A 292 -11.14 20.17 -5.92
N ALA A 293 -11.04 19.76 -7.18
CA ALA A 293 -10.34 18.54 -7.60
C ALA A 293 -8.79 18.67 -7.64
N VAL A 294 -8.27 19.89 -7.86
CA VAL A 294 -6.82 20.22 -7.82
C VAL A 294 -6.28 20.26 -6.39
N ASN A 295 -7.15 20.20 -5.39
CA ASN A 295 -6.76 19.86 -4.02
C ASN A 295 -6.39 18.37 -3.98
N CYS A 296 -5.28 18.01 -4.64
CA CYS A 296 -4.76 16.66 -4.63
C CYS A 296 -4.39 16.29 -3.19
N PHE A 297 -4.72 15.06 -2.80
CA PHE A 297 -4.31 14.45 -1.55
C PHE A 297 -2.78 14.49 -1.45
N LYS A 298 -2.25 15.49 -0.73
CA LYS A 298 -0.86 15.51 -0.31
C LYS A 298 -0.83 15.25 1.18
N ILE A 299 -0.19 14.15 1.52
CA ILE A 299 0.17 13.84 2.90
C ILE A 299 1.67 14.10 2.98
N ASP A 300 2.01 15.24 3.58
CA ASP A 300 3.40 15.69 3.70
C ASP A 300 4.19 14.75 4.64
N ASN A 301 3.51 14.06 5.56
CA ASN A 301 4.14 13.14 6.53
C ASN A 301 4.03 11.67 6.14
N PHE A 302 3.84 11.36 4.86
CA PHE A 302 3.85 9.99 4.37
C PHE A 302 4.88 9.80 3.26
N ILE A 303 5.86 8.94 3.52
CA ILE A 303 6.88 8.51 2.57
C ILE A 303 6.62 7.04 2.26
N PHE A 304 6.56 6.71 0.98
CA PHE A 304 6.47 5.35 0.48
C PHE A 304 7.61 5.12 -0.51
N GLU A 305 8.43 4.12 -0.24
CA GLU A 305 9.56 3.70 -1.06
C GLU A 305 9.29 2.33 -1.65
N PRO A 306 8.71 2.27 -2.86
CA PRO A 306 8.56 1.02 -3.57
C PRO A 306 9.91 0.60 -4.17
N LYS A 307 10.30 -0.65 -3.98
CA LYS A 307 11.51 -1.21 -4.57
C LYS A 307 11.23 -2.64 -5.06
N THR A 308 11.55 -2.88 -6.31
CA THR A 308 11.44 -4.20 -6.92
C THR A 308 12.78 -4.92 -6.89
N GLY A 309 12.79 -6.20 -6.55
CA GLY A 309 13.99 -7.02 -6.47
C GLY A 309 14.09 -7.87 -5.21
N ASP A 310 15.22 -8.60 -5.10
CA ASP A 310 15.41 -9.59 -4.04
C ASP A 310 15.53 -8.88 -2.70
N ALA A 311 14.67 -9.25 -1.74
CA ALA A 311 14.66 -8.63 -0.43
C ALA A 311 15.99 -8.85 0.30
N ARG A 312 16.64 -10.00 0.12
CA ARG A 312 17.96 -10.29 0.72
C ARG A 312 19.00 -9.26 0.32
N LYS A 313 19.10 -8.99 -0.98
CA LYS A 313 20.03 -7.99 -1.53
C LYS A 313 19.61 -6.57 -1.19
N SER A 314 18.31 -6.30 -1.22
CA SER A 314 17.77 -4.96 -1.01
C SER A 314 18.01 -4.43 0.40
N ILE A 315 18.09 -5.33 1.38
CA ILE A 315 18.27 -5.01 2.81
C ILE A 315 19.76 -4.93 3.19
N ILE A 316 20.66 -5.69 2.54
CA ILE A 316 22.11 -5.61 2.82
C ILE A 316 22.64 -4.17 2.70
N ASP A 317 22.19 -3.43 1.68
CA ASP A 317 22.60 -2.04 1.46
C ASP A 317 21.71 -1.01 2.18
N ASP A 318 20.72 -1.48 2.93
CA ASP A 318 19.81 -0.61 3.67
C ASP A 318 20.49 -0.08 4.95
N LYS A 319 20.20 1.16 5.29
CA LYS A 319 20.73 1.82 6.49
C LYS A 319 19.61 2.18 7.48
N GLU A 320 18.37 1.93 7.09
CA GLU A 320 17.20 2.23 7.90
C GLU A 320 16.97 1.16 8.96
N LEU A 321 16.66 1.60 10.17
CA LEU A 321 16.05 0.75 11.19
C LEU A 321 14.53 0.85 11.11
N TYR A 322 13.85 -0.25 11.40
CA TYR A 322 12.40 -0.37 11.28
C TYR A 322 11.75 -0.66 12.62
N ASN A 323 10.63 0.01 12.84
CA ASN A 323 9.75 -0.24 13.97
C ASN A 323 8.94 -1.52 13.74
N LEU A 324 8.45 -1.70 12.52
CA LEU A 324 7.62 -2.84 12.13
C LEU A 324 8.19 -3.48 10.87
N ILE A 325 8.34 -4.81 10.89
CA ILE A 325 8.64 -5.60 9.70
C ILE A 325 7.47 -6.54 9.46
N PHE A 326 6.76 -6.34 8.35
CA PHE A 326 5.73 -7.26 7.88
C PHE A 326 6.39 -8.27 6.94
N LEU A 327 6.51 -9.52 7.40
CA LEU A 327 7.08 -10.61 6.62
C LEU A 327 5.98 -11.52 6.11
N ASP A 328 5.58 -11.32 4.85
CA ASP A 328 4.46 -12.01 4.20
C ASP A 328 4.90 -12.74 2.92
N ALA A 329 6.02 -13.45 3.01
CA ALA A 329 6.53 -14.28 1.92
C ALA A 329 5.68 -15.54 1.71
N PHE A 330 5.85 -16.20 0.57
CA PHE A 330 5.34 -17.57 0.39
C PHE A 330 5.84 -18.51 1.48
N THR A 331 5.14 -19.63 1.68
CA THR A 331 5.44 -20.58 2.76
C THR A 331 6.93 -20.99 2.80
N PRO A 332 7.48 -21.35 3.97
CA PRO A 332 8.89 -21.71 4.08
C PRO A 332 9.37 -22.84 3.17
N ALA A 333 8.48 -23.77 2.79
CA ALA A 333 8.79 -24.82 1.84
C ALA A 333 8.89 -24.34 0.38
N LYS A 334 8.28 -23.19 0.04
CA LYS A 334 8.27 -22.62 -1.31
C LYS A 334 9.32 -21.51 -1.49
N CYS A 335 9.52 -20.68 -0.47
CA CYS A 335 10.44 -19.55 -0.53
C CYS A 335 11.40 -19.54 0.67
N PRO A 336 12.15 -20.63 0.93
CA PRO A 336 13.00 -20.82 2.12
C PRO A 336 14.04 -19.71 2.31
N ALA A 337 14.47 -19.04 1.23
CA ALA A 337 15.43 -17.94 1.27
C ALA A 337 15.03 -16.83 2.25
N LEU A 338 13.74 -16.48 2.28
CA LEU A 338 13.18 -15.44 3.17
C LEU A 338 12.81 -15.96 4.57
N TRP A 339 13.14 -17.22 4.87
CA TRP A 339 12.92 -17.87 6.16
C TRP A 339 14.19 -18.52 6.73
N SER A 340 15.35 -18.17 6.16
CA SER A 340 16.65 -18.67 6.60
C SER A 340 17.11 -17.98 7.87
N LEU A 341 17.95 -18.67 8.66
CA LEU A 341 18.57 -18.09 9.85
C LEU A 341 19.31 -16.79 9.52
N GLU A 342 20.06 -16.77 8.42
CA GLU A 342 20.89 -15.63 8.03
C GLU A 342 20.05 -14.44 7.60
N PHE A 343 18.92 -14.67 6.93
CA PHE A 343 17.98 -13.60 6.64
C PHE A 343 17.37 -13.03 7.92
N PHE A 344 17.03 -13.86 8.90
CA PHE A 344 16.55 -13.36 10.19
C PHE A 344 17.62 -12.58 10.97
N LYS A 345 18.90 -12.97 10.90
CA LYS A 345 19.99 -12.17 11.46
C LYS A 345 20.09 -10.80 10.80
N LEU A 346 19.99 -10.74 9.47
CA LEU A 346 19.95 -9.47 8.74
C LEU A 346 18.75 -8.60 9.18
N LEU A 347 17.56 -9.19 9.33
CA LEU A 347 16.38 -8.47 9.84
C LEU A 347 16.56 -8.03 11.29
N TYR A 348 17.27 -8.80 12.12
CA TYR A 348 17.58 -8.43 13.50
C TYR A 348 18.40 -7.14 13.53
N GLU A 349 19.40 -7.00 12.67
CA GLU A 349 20.22 -5.79 12.57
C GLU A 349 19.42 -4.56 12.14
N HIS A 350 18.37 -4.75 11.34
CA HIS A 350 17.50 -3.69 10.81
C HIS A 350 16.26 -3.39 11.67
N LEU A 351 16.11 -4.04 12.82
CA LEU A 351 14.96 -3.83 13.71
C LEU A 351 15.32 -2.88 14.85
N GLU A 352 14.45 -1.93 15.14
CA GLU A 352 14.57 -1.08 16.34
C GLU A 352 14.52 -1.92 17.63
N ALA A 353 15.04 -1.38 18.73
CA ALA A 353 15.10 -2.09 20.02
C ALA A 353 13.71 -2.51 20.56
N ASP A 354 12.70 -1.70 20.29
CA ASP A 354 11.29 -1.98 20.58
C ASP A 354 10.48 -2.39 19.34
N GLY A 355 11.17 -2.66 18.23
CA GLY A 355 10.54 -3.08 17.00
C GLY A 355 10.07 -4.53 17.05
N MET A 356 9.23 -4.89 16.09
CA MET A 356 8.72 -6.25 15.94
C MET A 356 8.64 -6.71 14.48
N ILE A 357 8.91 -8.00 14.30
CA ILE A 357 8.61 -8.74 13.07
C ILE A 357 7.31 -9.49 13.27
N LEU A 358 6.39 -9.33 12.32
CA LEU A 358 5.07 -9.94 12.32
C LEU A 358 4.95 -10.83 11.09
N THR A 359 4.45 -12.05 11.27
CA THR A 359 4.26 -12.98 10.16
C THR A 359 3.15 -13.98 10.45
N TYR A 360 2.50 -14.46 9.38
CA TYR A 360 1.51 -15.53 9.49
C TYR A 360 2.10 -16.90 9.83
N SER A 361 3.39 -17.10 9.57
CA SER A 361 4.00 -18.42 9.67
C SER A 361 4.08 -18.87 11.13
N SER A 362 3.49 -20.02 11.44
CA SER A 362 3.62 -20.71 12.74
C SER A 362 4.61 -21.88 12.69
N SER A 363 5.40 -21.98 11.61
CA SER A 363 6.35 -23.07 11.39
C SER A 363 7.38 -23.16 12.52
N ALA A 364 7.61 -24.39 13.01
CA ALA A 364 8.63 -24.66 14.02
C ALA A 364 10.03 -24.29 13.52
N ALA A 365 10.33 -24.55 12.25
CA ALA A 365 11.59 -24.15 11.61
C ALA A 365 11.78 -22.62 11.65
N VAL A 366 10.75 -21.86 11.31
CA VAL A 366 10.80 -20.38 11.31
C VAL A 366 11.01 -19.85 12.72
N ARG A 367 10.22 -20.32 13.69
CA ARG A 367 10.35 -19.91 15.09
C ARG A 367 11.73 -20.25 15.65
N ASN A 368 12.26 -21.44 15.32
CA ASN A 368 13.60 -21.82 15.75
C ASN A 368 14.68 -20.94 15.10
N ALA A 369 14.54 -20.61 13.81
CA ALA A 369 15.46 -19.70 13.12
C ALA A 369 15.48 -18.31 13.79
N MET A 370 14.31 -17.76 14.11
CA MET A 370 14.19 -16.48 14.82
C MET A 370 14.84 -16.53 16.21
N LEU A 371 14.63 -17.61 16.99
CA LEU A 371 15.29 -17.78 18.28
C LEU A 371 16.83 -17.82 18.12
N ASN A 372 17.34 -18.53 17.11
CA ASN A 372 18.78 -18.61 16.83
C ASN A 372 19.36 -17.32 16.22
N ALA A 373 18.53 -16.45 15.66
CA ALA A 373 18.91 -15.11 15.22
C ALA A 373 18.97 -14.10 16.39
N GLY A 374 18.54 -14.49 17.59
CA GLY A 374 18.60 -13.65 18.80
C GLY A 374 17.27 -12.99 19.20
N PHE A 375 16.17 -13.29 18.51
CA PHE A 375 14.86 -12.76 18.88
C PHE A 375 14.25 -13.49 20.07
N PHE A 376 13.42 -12.77 20.83
CA PHE A 376 12.35 -13.39 21.61
C PHE A 376 11.16 -13.64 20.69
N VAL A 377 10.56 -14.83 20.77
CA VAL A 377 9.49 -15.27 19.87
C VAL A 377 8.23 -15.56 20.66
N GLY A 378 7.10 -15.07 20.17
CA GLY A 378 5.77 -15.33 20.71
C GLY A 378 4.75 -15.64 19.62
N LYS A 379 3.49 -15.77 20.05
CA LYS A 379 2.37 -16.10 19.18
C LYS A 379 1.45 -14.91 18.98
N ILE A 380 0.88 -14.83 17.78
CA ILE A 380 -0.23 -13.94 17.48
C ILE A 380 -1.52 -14.68 17.80
N PHE A 381 -2.32 -14.12 18.70
CA PHE A 381 -3.63 -14.65 19.05
C PHE A 381 -4.72 -13.83 18.36
N ASN A 382 -5.61 -14.52 17.66
CA ASN A 382 -6.79 -13.92 17.06
C ASN A 382 -7.97 -14.17 18.00
N GLU A 383 -8.45 -13.09 18.63
CA GLU A 383 -9.52 -13.12 19.61
C GLU A 383 -10.85 -13.61 19.04
N GLN A 384 -11.12 -13.36 17.75
CA GLN A 384 -12.38 -13.74 17.13
C GLN A 384 -12.47 -15.21 16.78
N SER A 385 -11.39 -15.76 16.22
CA SER A 385 -11.31 -17.19 15.93
C SER A 385 -10.92 -18.03 17.14
N ASN A 386 -10.58 -17.37 18.25
CA ASN A 386 -10.07 -17.96 19.49
C ASN A 386 -8.89 -18.93 19.23
N LYS A 387 -7.98 -18.52 18.34
CA LYS A 387 -6.87 -19.36 17.85
C LYS A 387 -5.61 -18.54 17.65
N PHE A 388 -4.47 -19.22 17.74
CA PHE A 388 -3.19 -18.64 17.33
C PHE A 388 -3.03 -18.70 15.82
N THR A 389 -2.68 -17.58 15.20
CA THR A 389 -2.72 -17.39 13.74
C THR A 389 -1.39 -16.95 13.11
N GLY A 390 -0.36 -16.74 13.94
CA GLY A 390 0.94 -16.29 13.47
C GLY A 390 2.01 -16.26 14.55
N THR A 391 3.13 -15.63 14.20
CA THR A 391 4.31 -15.48 15.05
C THR A 391 4.70 -14.01 15.10
N ILE A 392 5.11 -13.57 16.29
CA ILE A 392 5.73 -12.27 16.54
C ILE A 392 7.16 -12.50 17.04
N ALA A 393 8.12 -11.74 16.53
CA ALA A 393 9.51 -11.79 16.98
C ALA A 393 10.02 -10.38 17.31
N VAL A 394 10.67 -10.24 18.47
CA VAL A 394 11.06 -8.93 19.05
C VAL A 394 12.45 -9.01 19.69
N LYS A 395 13.11 -7.86 19.85
CA LYS A 395 14.36 -7.76 20.61
C LYS A 395 14.14 -7.69 22.12
N ASN A 396 13.02 -7.09 22.55
CA ASN A 396 12.67 -6.97 23.96
C ASN A 396 11.54 -7.93 24.33
N LYS A 397 11.83 -8.88 25.22
CA LYS A 397 10.87 -9.90 25.69
C LYS A 397 9.56 -9.29 26.25
N SER A 398 9.60 -8.09 26.85
CA SER A 398 8.41 -7.45 27.42
C SER A 398 7.31 -7.12 26.40
N LEU A 399 7.63 -7.16 25.11
CA LEU A 399 6.68 -6.95 24.01
C LEU A 399 5.90 -8.23 23.64
N ILE A 400 6.29 -9.39 24.16
CA ILE A 400 5.57 -10.65 23.92
C ILE A 400 4.37 -10.77 24.85
N LYS A 401 3.16 -10.67 24.29
CA LYS A 401 1.90 -10.91 25.02
C LYS A 401 1.60 -12.40 25.24
N TYR A 402 1.91 -13.24 24.26
CA TYR A 402 1.65 -14.68 24.32
C TYR A 402 2.92 -15.47 24.00
N GLU A 403 3.50 -16.11 25.02
CA GLU A 403 4.72 -16.90 24.87
C GLU A 403 4.46 -18.23 24.13
N LEU A 404 5.54 -18.84 23.63
CA LEU A 404 5.51 -20.19 23.08
C LEU A 404 5.15 -21.19 24.18
N SER A 405 4.21 -22.09 23.90
CA SER A 405 3.82 -23.15 24.83
C SER A 405 4.84 -24.29 24.85
N GLU A 406 4.75 -25.20 25.83
CA GLU A 406 5.55 -26.42 25.86
C GLU A 406 5.42 -27.25 24.58
N TYR A 407 4.22 -27.27 23.98
CA TYR A 407 3.98 -27.91 22.70
C TYR A 407 4.80 -27.26 21.56
N ASP A 408 4.81 -25.92 21.51
CA ASP A 408 5.54 -25.15 20.50
C ASP A 408 7.06 -25.38 20.64
N LEU A 409 7.57 -25.33 21.88
CA LEU A 409 8.99 -25.58 22.19
C LEU A 409 9.39 -27.02 21.87
N GLY A 410 8.53 -28.00 22.17
CA GLY A 410 8.79 -29.40 21.82
C GLY A 410 8.80 -29.65 20.31
N LEU A 411 7.95 -28.97 19.54
CA LEU A 411 8.01 -29.01 18.07
C LEU A 411 9.31 -28.40 17.53
N ILE A 412 9.76 -27.28 18.10
CA ILE A 412 11.04 -26.63 17.78
C ILE A 412 12.22 -27.58 18.06
N ASN A 413 12.14 -28.38 19.12
CA ASN A 413 13.17 -29.35 19.46
C ASN A 413 13.13 -30.64 18.62
N SER A 414 12.05 -30.89 17.88
CA SER A 414 11.93 -32.00 16.93
C SER A 414 12.60 -31.72 15.58
N LYS A 415 12.60 -32.69 14.66
CA LYS A 415 13.05 -32.49 13.28
C LYS A 415 12.32 -31.35 12.55
N ALA A 416 11.08 -31.02 12.94
CA ALA A 416 10.35 -29.90 12.33
C ALA A 416 10.97 -28.53 12.64
N GLY A 417 11.71 -28.39 13.73
CA GLY A 417 12.40 -27.16 14.08
C GLY A 417 13.76 -26.98 13.41
N ILE A 418 14.26 -27.95 12.63
CA ILE A 418 15.45 -27.76 11.81
C ILE A 418 15.13 -26.67 10.79
N PHE A 419 15.87 -25.57 10.82
CA PHE A 419 15.61 -24.37 10.03
C PHE A 419 16.40 -24.34 8.73
N TYR A 420 16.05 -23.40 7.86
CA TYR A 420 16.74 -23.19 6.58
C TYR A 420 18.00 -22.34 6.76
N ARG A 421 19.00 -22.53 5.89
CA ARG A 421 20.25 -21.77 5.89
C ARG A 421 20.53 -21.18 4.51
N ASP A 422 20.97 -19.94 4.47
CA ASP A 422 21.37 -19.21 3.27
C ASP A 422 22.57 -18.30 3.60
N GLU A 423 23.74 -18.92 3.83
CA GLU A 423 24.94 -18.27 4.38
C GLU A 423 25.38 -17.00 3.63
N LYS A 424 25.18 -16.98 2.31
CA LYS A 424 25.60 -15.87 1.43
C LYS A 424 24.43 -14.99 1.00
N LEU A 425 23.21 -15.25 1.50
CA LEU A 425 21.99 -14.50 1.17
C LEU A 425 21.73 -14.43 -0.35
N ASN A 426 22.10 -15.47 -1.07
CA ASN A 426 21.99 -15.54 -2.53
C ASN A 426 21.69 -16.96 -3.05
N GLY A 427 21.44 -17.92 -2.15
CA GLY A 427 21.12 -19.29 -2.51
C GLY A 427 19.82 -19.39 -3.31
N LEU A 428 19.75 -20.40 -4.18
CA LEU A 428 18.51 -20.79 -4.85
C LEU A 428 17.62 -21.55 -3.87
N ASN A 429 16.30 -21.41 -4.00
CA ASN A 429 15.34 -22.03 -3.07
C ASN A 429 15.50 -23.56 -3.03
N GLU A 430 15.71 -24.18 -4.19
CA GLU A 430 15.88 -25.62 -4.35
C GLU A 430 17.10 -26.12 -3.59
N ALA A 431 18.23 -25.41 -3.69
CA ALA A 431 19.46 -25.74 -3.00
C ALA A 431 19.33 -25.59 -1.48
N ILE A 432 18.61 -24.56 -1.01
CA ILE A 432 18.35 -24.34 0.41
C ILE A 432 17.45 -25.46 0.98
N ILE A 433 16.44 -25.90 0.22
CA ILE A 433 15.58 -27.03 0.60
C ILE A 433 16.39 -28.32 0.69
N GLU A 434 17.16 -28.65 -0.35
CA GLU A 434 17.96 -29.87 -0.41
C GLU A 434 18.99 -29.94 0.74
N ALA A 435 19.66 -28.82 1.04
CA ALA A 435 20.60 -28.74 2.15
C ALA A 435 19.91 -29.02 3.50
N ARG A 436 18.73 -28.43 3.73
CA ARG A 436 17.95 -28.67 4.95
C ARG A 436 17.47 -30.11 5.03
N GLU A 437 17.03 -30.71 3.94
CA GLU A 437 16.58 -32.12 3.92
C GLU A 437 17.71 -33.06 4.33
N LYS A 438 18.92 -32.85 3.82
CA LYS A 438 20.12 -33.60 4.26
C LYS A 438 20.42 -33.41 5.74
N GLU A 439 20.22 -32.20 6.29
CA GLU A 439 20.37 -31.94 7.73
C GLU A 439 19.30 -32.67 8.56
N VAL A 440 18.05 -32.69 8.08
CA VAL A 440 16.93 -33.41 8.72
C VAL A 440 17.15 -34.92 8.73
N GLU A 441 17.67 -35.50 7.64
CA GLU A 441 17.96 -36.93 7.52
C GLU A 441 19.05 -37.36 8.51
N LYS A 442 20.14 -36.59 8.59
CA LYS A 442 21.29 -36.88 9.48
C LYS A 442 21.01 -36.60 10.96
N SER A 443 19.92 -35.91 11.29
CA SER A 443 19.63 -35.53 12.68
C SER A 443 19.06 -36.68 13.50
N ASP A 444 19.56 -36.84 14.73
CA ASP A 444 19.05 -37.77 15.74
C ASP A 444 17.78 -37.29 16.45
N LYS A 445 17.28 -36.08 16.12
CA LYS A 445 16.05 -35.54 16.69
C LYS A 445 14.86 -36.44 16.37
N ILE A 446 13.91 -36.52 17.30
CA ILE A 446 12.65 -37.23 17.04
C ILE A 446 11.85 -36.54 15.92
N SER A 447 11.11 -37.32 15.16
CA SER A 447 10.19 -36.76 14.16
C SER A 447 9.07 -35.94 14.82
N SER A 448 8.54 -34.95 14.12
CA SER A 448 7.42 -34.15 14.60
C SER A 448 6.19 -35.02 14.88
N SER A 449 5.89 -35.99 14.01
CA SER A 449 4.79 -36.94 14.22
C SER A 449 4.95 -37.76 15.50
N ALA A 450 6.17 -38.23 15.79
CA ALA A 450 6.47 -38.96 17.03
C ALA A 450 6.33 -38.06 18.26
N PHE A 451 6.84 -36.82 18.19
CA PHE A 451 6.65 -35.82 19.24
C PHE A 451 5.17 -35.55 19.51
N ILE A 452 4.38 -35.25 18.47
CA ILE A 452 2.94 -34.95 18.60
C ILE A 452 2.20 -36.12 19.25
N LYS A 453 2.52 -37.35 18.86
CA LYS A 453 1.91 -38.56 19.45
C LYS A 453 2.28 -38.73 20.93
N ARG A 454 3.53 -38.44 21.31
CA ARG A 454 3.98 -38.51 22.71
C ARG A 454 3.34 -37.42 23.56
N PHE A 455 3.28 -36.19 23.05
CA PHE A 455 2.69 -35.06 23.76
C PHE A 455 1.20 -35.30 24.03
N LYS A 456 0.44 -35.76 23.03
CA LYS A 456 -0.99 -36.10 23.19
C LYS A 456 -1.30 -37.25 24.15
N ARG A 457 -0.31 -38.05 24.54
CA ARG A 457 -0.46 -39.13 25.54
C ARG A 457 -0.15 -38.66 26.96
N SER A 458 0.46 -37.49 27.10
CA SER A 458 0.87 -36.93 28.39
C SER A 458 -0.24 -36.08 29.03
N PHE A 459 -1.35 -35.89 28.31
CA PHE A 459 -2.61 -35.26 28.70
C PHE A 459 -3.74 -36.21 28.28
#